data_AF-A0A348WE66-F1
#
_entry.id   AF-A0A348WE66-F1
#
_cell.length_a   1.000
_cell.length_b   1.000
_cell.length_c   1.000
_cell.angle_alpha   90.00
_cell.angle_beta   90.00
_cell.angle_gamma   90.00
#
_symmetry.space_group_name_H-M   'P 1'
#
loop_
_entity.id
_entity.type
_entity.pdbx_description
1 polymer ?
#
loop_
_entity_poly.entity_id
_entity_poly.type
_entity_poly.pdbx_seq_one_letter_code
_entity_poly.pdbx_strand_id
1 'polypeptide(L)'
;ILNALDYIGVMGVELFVTTKGLVVNEIAPRVHNSGHWTQQGCSVDQFEQHMRAVAGWPLGDGGRYADVVMENLIGEDMDRVPDLARDPAVSLHLYGKAEVKPGRKMGHANRVIGPASRG
;
A
#
# COMPACT_ATOMS: atom_id res chain seq x y z
N ILE A 1 -7.86 3.05 19.28
CA ILE A 1 -7.63 4.25 18.45
C ILE A 1 -8.88 4.56 17.63
N LEU A 2 -9.26 3.74 16.64
CA LEU A 2 -10.42 4.03 15.78
C LEU A 2 -11.73 4.24 16.55
N ASN A 3 -12.09 3.35 17.48
CA ASN A 3 -13.29 3.51 18.31
C ASN A 3 -13.27 4.79 19.16
N ALA A 4 -12.09 5.22 19.62
CA ALA A 4 -11.95 6.44 20.41
C ALA A 4 -12.05 7.71 19.57
N LEU A 5 -11.89 7.60 18.24
CA LEU A 5 -11.96 8.69 17.28
C LEU A 5 -13.27 8.67 16.47
N ASP A 6 -14.16 7.70 16.72
CA ASP A 6 -15.36 7.44 15.92
C ASP A 6 -15.10 7.47 14.41
N TYR A 7 -13.99 6.84 14.00
CA TYR A 7 -13.45 6.99 12.64
C TYR A 7 -14.01 5.96 11.66
N ILE A 8 -14.45 6.43 10.49
CA ILE A 8 -14.94 5.61 9.37
C ILE A 8 -13.88 5.58 8.26
N GLY A 9 -13.51 4.37 7.85
CA GLY A 9 -12.55 4.14 6.76
C GLY A 9 -11.27 3.43 7.20
N VAL A 10 -10.30 3.40 6.30
CA VAL A 10 -8.93 2.92 6.57
C VAL A 10 -8.08 4.00 7.25
N MET A 11 -7.22 3.56 8.18
CA MET A 11 -6.23 4.37 8.88
C MET A 11 -4.88 3.65 8.90
N GLY A 12 -3.81 4.35 8.49
CA GLY A 12 -2.44 3.90 8.68
C GLY A 12 -1.95 4.29 10.08
N VAL A 13 -1.31 3.34 10.78
CA VAL A 13 -0.62 3.60 12.05
C VAL A 13 0.81 3.11 11.90
N GLU A 14 1.77 4.02 11.95
CA GLU A 14 3.19 3.69 11.91
C GLU A 14 3.73 3.49 13.31
N LEU A 15 4.57 2.47 13.46
CA LEU A 15 5.13 2.05 14.75
C LEU A 15 6.65 1.97 14.65
N PHE A 16 7.33 2.40 15.70
CA PHE A 16 8.72 2.01 15.95
C PHE A 16 8.74 0.74 16.80
N VAL A 17 9.58 -0.22 16.39
CA VAL A 17 9.92 -1.38 17.20
C VAL A 17 11.15 -1.03 18.04
N THR A 18 10.99 -1.01 19.36
CA THR A 18 12.08 -0.71 20.31
C THR A 18 12.34 -1.91 21.20
N THR A 19 13.46 -1.90 21.94
CA THR A 19 13.75 -2.93 22.95
C THR A 19 12.73 -2.98 24.09
N LYS A 20 11.91 -1.93 24.24
CA LYS A 20 10.85 -1.83 25.27
C LYS A 20 9.45 -2.12 24.72
N GLY A 21 9.33 -2.47 23.44
CA GLY A 21 8.05 -2.71 22.77
C GLY A 21 7.76 -1.71 21.65
N LEU A 22 6.50 -1.69 21.22
CA LEU A 22 6.00 -0.89 20.11
C LEU A 22 5.63 0.53 20.56
N VAL A 23 6.06 1.53 19.80
CA VAL A 23 5.75 2.95 20.04
C VAL A 23 5.09 3.53 18.80
N VAL A 24 3.98 4.25 18.96
CA VAL A 24 3.32 4.96 17.84
C VAL A 24 4.21 6.09 17.36
N ASN A 25 4.52 6.09 16.06
CA ASN A 25 5.23 7.17 15.39
C ASN A 25 4.23 8.19 14.81
N GLU A 26 3.37 7.73 13.90
CA GLU A 26 2.44 8.58 13.15
C GLU A 26 1.09 7.87 12.94
N ILE A 27 0.02 8.67 12.83
CA ILE A 27 -1.32 8.21 12.44
C ILE A 27 -1.75 8.98 11.19
N ALA A 28 -2.10 8.24 10.13
CA ALA A 28 -2.66 8.77 8.90
C ALA A 28 -4.13 8.33 8.78
N PRO A 29 -5.12 9.23 9.01
CA PRO A 29 -6.55 8.92 8.92
C PRO A 29 -7.01 8.90 7.45
N ARG A 30 -6.42 7.99 6.67
CA ARG A 30 -6.69 7.73 5.25
C ARG A 30 -5.99 6.44 4.82
N VAL A 31 -6.23 6.01 3.59
CA VAL A 31 -5.34 5.07 2.90
C VAL A 31 -3.90 5.57 2.93
N HIS A 32 -2.96 4.64 3.05
CA HIS A 32 -1.56 4.95 3.30
C HIS A 32 -0.63 4.29 2.28
N ASN A 33 0.52 4.93 2.04
CA ASN A 33 1.46 4.46 1.02
C ASN A 33 1.97 3.05 1.32
N SER A 34 2.23 2.77 2.60
CA SER A 34 2.67 1.44 3.04
C SER A 34 1.62 0.34 2.87
N GLY A 35 0.38 0.69 2.51
CA GLY A 35 -0.68 -0.27 2.21
C GLY A 35 -0.84 -0.59 0.72
N HIS A 36 -0.13 0.05 -0.22
CA HIS A 36 -0.41 -0.16 -1.65
C HIS A 36 -0.07 -1.58 -2.14
N TRP A 37 0.79 -2.32 -1.43
CA TRP A 37 1.04 -3.73 -1.72
C TRP A 37 -0.24 -4.59 -1.71
N THR A 38 -1.26 -4.17 -0.93
CA THR A 38 -2.54 -4.89 -0.83
C THR A 38 -3.25 -5.02 -2.17
N GLN A 39 -2.97 -4.14 -3.13
CA GLN A 39 -3.53 -4.18 -4.49
C GLN A 39 -3.14 -5.45 -5.28
N GLN A 40 -2.03 -6.12 -4.90
CA GLN A 40 -1.59 -7.39 -5.49
C GLN A 40 -1.48 -8.53 -4.48
N GLY A 41 -1.58 -8.22 -3.18
CA GLY A 41 -1.39 -9.21 -2.10
C GLY A 41 -2.67 -9.62 -1.38
N CYS A 42 -3.77 -8.89 -1.55
CA CYS A 42 -5.05 -9.13 -0.88
C CYS A 42 -6.19 -9.14 -1.89
N SER A 43 -7.25 -9.91 -1.61
CA SER A 43 -8.43 -9.96 -2.46
C SER A 43 -9.21 -8.64 -2.45
N VAL A 44 -9.23 -7.95 -1.30
CA VAL A 44 -9.81 -6.62 -1.13
C VAL A 44 -8.72 -5.70 -0.59
N ASP A 45 -8.34 -4.71 -1.40
CA ASP A 45 -7.26 -3.78 -1.07
C ASP A 45 -7.71 -2.66 -0.11
N GLN A 46 -6.75 -1.86 0.37
CA GLN A 46 -7.05 -0.77 1.30
C GLN A 46 -8.02 0.29 0.72
N PHE A 47 -8.07 0.48 -0.59
CA PHE A 47 -8.93 1.49 -1.22
C PHE A 47 -10.36 0.99 -1.28
N GLU A 48 -10.56 -0.26 -1.69
CA GLU A 48 -11.88 -0.87 -1.67
C GLU A 48 -12.39 -1.02 -0.23
N GLN A 49 -11.54 -1.42 0.72
CA GLN A 49 -11.90 -1.44 2.15
C GLN A 49 -12.33 -0.05 2.64
N HIS A 50 -11.60 1.00 2.25
CA HIS A 50 -11.96 2.37 2.59
C HIS A 50 -13.33 2.75 2.01
N MET A 51 -13.59 2.43 0.75
CA MET A 51 -14.88 2.70 0.10
C MET A 51 -16.03 1.91 0.71
N ARG A 52 -15.84 0.62 1.03
CA ARG A 52 -16.84 -0.20 1.72
C ARG A 52 -17.23 0.41 3.06
N ALA A 53 -16.23 0.83 3.85
CA ALA A 53 -16.47 1.49 5.13
C ALA A 53 -17.24 2.82 4.96
N VAL A 54 -16.82 3.68 4.02
CA VAL A 54 -17.49 4.96 3.74
C VAL A 54 -18.93 4.77 3.26
N ALA A 55 -19.18 3.76 2.43
CA ALA A 55 -20.50 3.45 1.88
C ALA A 55 -21.40 2.65 2.84
N GLY A 56 -20.90 2.22 4.01
CA GLY A 56 -21.63 1.37 4.95
C GLY A 56 -21.86 -0.06 4.46
N TRP A 57 -21.01 -0.55 3.55
CA TRP A 57 -21.06 -1.92 3.05
C TRP A 57 -20.33 -2.89 3.99
N PRO A 58 -20.63 -4.20 3.94
CA PRO A 58 -19.83 -5.21 4.61
C PRO A 58 -18.36 -5.10 4.20
N LEU A 59 -17.46 -5.05 5.19
CA LEU A 59 -16.03 -5.08 4.94
C LEU A 59 -15.64 -6.39 4.25
N GLY A 60 -14.66 -6.30 3.35
CA GLY A 60 -14.11 -7.45 2.65
C GLY A 60 -13.06 -8.19 3.47
N ASP A 61 -12.67 -9.36 2.96
CA ASP A 61 -11.53 -10.11 3.47
C ASP A 61 -10.23 -9.42 3.04
N GLY A 62 -9.55 -8.81 4.02
CA GLY A 62 -8.23 -8.19 3.84
C GLY A 62 -7.07 -9.18 3.98
N GLY A 63 -7.36 -10.49 4.04
CA GLY A 63 -6.37 -11.56 4.13
C GLY A 63 -5.35 -11.51 2.99
N ARG A 64 -4.09 -11.64 3.37
CA ARG A 64 -2.96 -11.73 2.43
C ARG A 64 -2.96 -13.11 1.77
N TYR A 65 -3.08 -13.18 0.44
CA TYR A 65 -2.94 -14.43 -0.33
C TYR A 65 -1.58 -14.56 -1.02
N ALA A 66 -0.85 -13.47 -1.21
CA ALA A 66 0.47 -13.45 -1.84
C ALA A 66 1.46 -12.54 -1.09
N ASP A 67 2.73 -12.94 -1.09
CA ASP A 67 3.82 -12.11 -0.60
C ASP A 67 4.22 -11.10 -1.69
N VAL A 68 4.27 -9.82 -1.33
CA VAL A 68 4.51 -8.70 -2.26
C VAL A 68 5.61 -7.80 -1.74
N VAL A 69 6.55 -7.46 -2.62
CA VAL A 69 7.50 -6.37 -2.41
C VAL A 69 7.00 -5.15 -3.17
N MET A 70 6.69 -4.09 -2.43
CA MET A 70 6.26 -2.80 -2.99
C MET A 70 7.43 -1.82 -2.98
N GLU A 71 7.65 -1.18 -4.11
CA GLU A 71 8.65 -0.13 -4.28
C GLU A 71 7.98 1.16 -4.77
N ASN A 72 8.30 2.30 -4.14
CA ASN A 72 7.89 3.60 -4.69
C ASN A 72 8.75 3.93 -5.92
N LEU A 73 8.14 4.50 -6.95
CA LEU A 73 8.86 5.06 -8.09
C LEU A 73 8.94 6.58 -7.91
N ILE A 74 10.13 7.12 -7.68
CA ILE A 74 10.39 8.53 -7.41
C ILE A 74 11.23 9.13 -8.53
N GLY A 75 10.76 10.21 -9.16
CA GLY A 75 11.55 11.01 -10.11
C GLY A 75 12.34 10.16 -11.12
N GLU A 76 13.63 10.01 -10.87
CA GLU A 76 14.61 9.25 -11.67
C GLU A 76 14.29 7.74 -11.79
N ASP A 77 13.57 7.14 -10.83
CA ASP A 77 13.12 5.73 -10.93
C ASP A 77 12.21 5.49 -12.15
N MET A 78 11.65 6.55 -12.74
CA MET A 78 10.83 6.44 -13.94
C MET A 78 11.61 5.86 -15.13
N ASP A 79 12.94 5.99 -15.14
CA ASP A 79 13.79 5.39 -16.17
C ASP A 79 13.78 3.84 -16.11
N ARG A 80 13.41 3.25 -14.96
CA ARG A 80 13.31 1.80 -14.75
C ARG A 80 11.97 1.22 -15.21
N VAL A 81 10.97 2.06 -15.48
CA VAL A 81 9.61 1.62 -15.84
C VAL A 81 9.59 0.68 -17.05
N PRO A 82 10.35 0.91 -18.15
CA PRO A 82 10.36 -0.01 -19.29
C PRO A 82 10.82 -1.42 -18.93
N ASP A 83 11.78 -1.57 -18.01
CA ASP A 83 12.27 -2.88 -17.58
C ASP A 83 11.33 -3.54 -16.59
N LEU A 84 10.78 -2.77 -15.64
CA LEU A 84 9.74 -3.24 -14.73
C LEU A 84 8.49 -3.71 -15.48
N ALA A 85 8.11 -3.03 -16.56
CA ALA A 85 6.95 -3.38 -17.37
C ALA A 85 7.12 -4.72 -18.14
N ARG A 86 8.36 -5.17 -18.35
CA ARG A 86 8.67 -6.46 -18.99
C ARG A 86 8.67 -7.63 -18.01
N ASP A 87 8.73 -7.34 -16.72
CA ASP A 87 8.79 -8.36 -15.70
C ASP A 87 7.39 -8.94 -15.41
N PRO A 88 7.15 -10.23 -15.66
CA PRO A 88 5.82 -10.82 -15.52
C PRO A 88 5.34 -10.91 -14.06
N ALA A 89 6.23 -10.72 -13.09
CA ALA A 89 5.89 -10.73 -11.67
C ALA A 89 5.58 -9.32 -11.12
N VAL A 90 5.63 -8.28 -11.95
CA VAL A 90 5.47 -6.88 -11.53
C VAL A 90 4.16 -6.28 -12.06
N SER A 91 3.41 -5.66 -11.16
CA SER A 91 2.31 -4.75 -11.49
C SER A 91 2.75 -3.30 -11.29
N LEU A 92 2.64 -2.50 -12.34
CA LEU A 92 2.95 -1.07 -12.32
C LEU A 92 1.70 -0.24 -12.02
N HIS A 93 1.83 0.72 -11.11
CA HIS A 93 0.79 1.69 -10.76
C HIS A 93 1.34 3.09 -10.94
N LEU A 94 1.09 3.69 -12.11
CA LEU A 94 1.58 5.02 -12.47
C LEU A 94 0.48 6.06 -12.25
N TYR A 95 0.81 7.18 -11.59
CA TYR A 95 -0.19 8.17 -11.17
C TYR A 95 -0.56 9.20 -12.26
N GLY A 96 -0.17 8.97 -13.52
CA GLY A 96 -0.51 9.85 -14.64
C GLY A 96 0.05 11.27 -14.55
N LYS A 97 1.11 11.49 -13.75
CA LYS A 97 1.74 12.81 -13.60
C LYS A 97 2.57 13.13 -14.86
N ALA A 98 2.21 14.22 -15.55
CA ALA A 98 2.84 14.61 -16.82
C ALA A 98 4.35 14.94 -16.69
N GLU A 99 4.75 15.58 -15.58
CA GLU A 99 6.13 16.00 -15.36
C GLU A 99 6.82 15.14 -14.29
N VAL A 100 7.93 14.52 -14.67
CA VAL A 100 8.89 13.87 -13.77
C VAL A 100 9.70 14.95 -13.06
N LYS A 101 9.74 14.90 -11.72
CA LYS A 101 10.53 15.83 -10.89
C LYS A 101 11.33 15.04 -9.85
N PRO A 102 12.60 15.42 -9.58
CA PRO A 102 13.37 14.81 -8.51
C PRO A 102 12.61 14.81 -7.18
N GLY A 103 12.65 13.70 -6.44
CA GLY A 103 11.97 13.53 -5.15
C GLY A 103 10.44 13.37 -5.22
N ARG A 104 9.80 13.51 -6.40
CA ARG A 104 8.35 13.36 -6.54
C ARG A 104 7.97 11.89 -6.73
N LYS A 105 7.06 11.38 -5.91
CA LYS A 105 6.43 10.07 -6.15
C LYS A 105 5.63 10.09 -7.46
N MET A 106 6.00 9.25 -8.41
CA MET A 106 5.40 9.15 -9.74
C MET A 106 4.51 7.91 -9.88
N GLY A 107 4.76 6.89 -9.07
CA GLY A 107 3.99 5.65 -9.02
C GLY A 107 4.52 4.71 -7.95
N HIS A 108 4.13 3.44 -8.05
CA HIS A 108 4.76 2.35 -7.34
C HIS A 108 4.73 1.07 -8.19
N ALA A 109 5.62 0.13 -7.87
CA ALA A 109 5.66 -1.20 -8.46
C ALA A 109 5.40 -2.24 -7.36
N ASN A 110 4.48 -3.15 -7.61
CA ASN A 110 4.22 -4.30 -6.74
C ASN A 110 4.75 -5.55 -7.41
N ARG A 111 5.77 -6.17 -6.82
CA ARG A 111 6.33 -7.46 -7.26
C ARG A 111 5.78 -8.58 -6.41
N VAL A 112 5.07 -9.52 -7.02
CA VAL A 112 4.64 -10.75 -6.34
C VAL A 112 5.84 -11.71 -6.25
N ILE A 113 6.18 -12.14 -5.04
CA ILE A 113 7.34 -13.02 -4.79
C ILE A 113 6.95 -14.46 -4.43
N GLY A 114 5.66 -14.74 -4.25
CA GLY A 114 5.16 -16.08 -4.00
C GLY A 114 3.78 -16.08 -3.32
N PRO A 115 3.21 -17.28 -3.04
CA PRO A 115 2.03 -17.38 -2.18
C PRO A 115 2.35 -16.85 -0.77
N ALA A 116 1.32 -16.42 -0.05
CA ALA A 116 1.50 -15.91 1.31
C ALA A 116 2.25 -16.94 2.18
N SER A 117 3.39 -16.53 2.71
CA SER A 117 4.11 -17.30 3.73
C SER A 117 3.21 -17.49 4.94
N ARG A 118 3.18 -18.72 5.48
CA ARG A 118 2.58 -18.97 6.79
C ARG A 118 3.48 -18.30 7.82
N GLY A 119 2.93 -17.28 8.50
CA GLY A 119 3.58 -16.63 9.64
C GLY A 119 3.71 -17.54 10.84
#